data_AF-A0A5S5BAI1-F1
#
_entry.id   AF-A0A5S5BAI1-F1
#
_cell.length_a   1.000
_cell.length_b   1.000
_cell.length_c   1.000
_cell.angle_alpha   90.00
_cell.angle_beta   90.00
_cell.angle_gamma   90.00
#
_symmetry.space_group_name_H-M   'P 1'
#
loop_
_entity.id
_entity.type
_entity.pdbx_description
1 polymer ?
#
loop_
_entity_poly.entity_id
_entity_poly.type
_entity_poly.pdbx_seq_one_letter_code
_entity_poly.pdbx_strand_id
1 'polypeptide(L)'
;MKTTIRSEEKATLSGDQHIIAPTLLASVLNHLLFDGSLNKFEADRKLGDWSLHSTISNLANNHAVPIKRTPEKLPHARQSIVRYSITESARNHAAHVLAKLGRRKKTAT
;
A
#
# COMPACT_ATOMS: atom_id res chain seq x y z
N MET A 1 6.72 -39.62 -8.74
CA MET A 1 7.10 -38.34 -9.38
C MET A 1 6.24 -37.25 -8.74
N LYS A 2 6.74 -36.56 -7.70
CA LYS A 2 7.41 -35.22 -7.75
C LYS A 2 6.37 -34.09 -7.94
N THR A 3 6.06 -33.13 -7.06
CA THR A 3 6.47 -32.75 -5.69
C THR A 3 5.42 -31.74 -5.15
N THR A 4 5.06 -31.84 -3.86
CA THR A 4 4.39 -30.80 -3.06
C THR A 4 5.37 -29.70 -2.69
N ILE A 5 5.10 -28.41 -3.00
CA ILE A 5 5.66 -27.29 -2.22
C ILE A 5 4.63 -26.14 -2.14
N ARG A 6 4.09 -25.97 -0.94
CA ARG A 6 3.41 -24.76 -0.44
C ARG A 6 4.52 -23.75 -0.12
N SER A 7 4.63 -22.68 -0.89
CA SER A 7 5.58 -21.60 -0.62
C SER A 7 5.03 -20.67 0.46
N GLU A 8 5.30 -21.04 1.72
CA GLU A 8 5.54 -20.06 2.79
C GLU A 8 6.98 -19.55 2.67
N GLU A 9 7.28 -18.44 3.37
CA GLU A 9 8.58 -17.75 3.53
C GLU A 9 8.98 -16.71 2.45
N LYS A 10 9.44 -15.50 2.78
CA LYS A 10 9.71 -14.81 4.06
C LYS A 10 9.39 -13.32 3.90
N ALA A 11 8.73 -12.75 4.91
CA ALA A 11 8.80 -11.32 5.17
C ALA A 11 10.21 -11.00 5.66
N THR A 12 11.07 -10.53 4.76
CA THR A 12 12.35 -9.91 5.12
C THR A 12 12.09 -8.46 5.53
N LEU A 13 11.74 -8.29 6.81
CA LEU A 13 11.99 -7.04 7.53
C LEU A 13 13.50 -6.93 7.69
N SER A 14 14.16 -6.13 6.87
CA SER A 14 15.58 -5.83 7.07
C SER A 14 15.92 -4.43 6.58
N GLY A 15 16.52 -3.64 7.46
CA GLY A 15 17.31 -2.46 7.11
C GLY A 15 16.78 -1.14 7.65
N ASP A 16 17.35 -0.71 8.78
CA ASP A 16 17.44 0.69 9.23
C ASP A 16 17.60 1.66 8.06
N GLN A 17 16.56 2.44 7.76
CA GLN A 17 16.64 3.63 6.94
C GLN A 17 16.09 4.80 7.74
N HIS A 18 16.99 5.38 8.53
CA HIS A 18 16.72 6.49 9.42
C HIS A 18 16.87 7.83 8.68
N ILE A 19 15.96 8.18 7.75
CA ILE A 19 15.85 9.57 7.21
C ILE A 19 14.39 9.90 6.86
N ILE A 20 13.79 10.84 7.62
CA ILE A 20 12.77 11.90 7.35
C ILE A 20 11.51 11.61 6.47
N ALA A 21 11.45 10.58 5.63
CA ALA A 21 10.29 10.31 4.77
C ALA A 21 9.18 9.50 5.49
N PRO A 22 7.90 9.72 5.14
CA PRO A 22 6.82 8.78 5.48
C PRO A 22 7.19 7.39 4.95
N THR A 23 6.83 6.34 5.70
CA THR A 23 7.01 4.97 5.22
C THR A 23 6.27 4.78 3.90
N LEU A 24 6.70 3.85 3.04
CA LEU A 24 6.02 3.58 1.76
C LEU A 24 4.50 3.37 1.93
N LEU A 25 4.11 2.66 3.00
CA LEU A 25 2.72 2.48 3.42
C LEU A 25 2.01 3.81 3.72
N ALA A 26 2.66 4.70 4.47
CA ALA A 26 2.10 6.01 4.79
C ALA A 26 2.00 6.90 3.55
N SER A 27 3.00 6.86 2.64
CA SER A 27 2.95 7.60 1.37
C SER A 27 1.80 7.15 0.48
N VAL A 28 1.62 5.83 0.32
CA VAL A 28 0.49 5.26 -0.44
C VAL A 28 -0.84 5.61 0.22
N LEU A 29 -0.95 5.45 1.54
CA LEU A 29 -2.19 5.77 2.26
C LEU A 29 -2.53 7.27 2.20
N ASN A 30 -1.53 8.14 2.29
CA ASN A 30 -1.67 9.58 2.14
C ASN A 30 -2.17 9.95 0.73
N HIS A 31 -1.56 9.37 -0.31
CA HIS A 31 -2.02 9.59 -1.68
C HIS A 31 -3.48 9.14 -1.85
N LEU A 32 -3.83 7.97 -1.33
CA LEU A 32 -5.19 7.45 -1.40
C LEU A 32 -6.24 8.31 -0.68
N LEU A 33 -5.82 9.09 0.32
CA LEU A 33 -6.71 9.96 1.11
C LEU A 33 -6.89 11.36 0.53
N PHE A 34 -5.81 11.93 -0.02
CA PHE A 34 -5.76 13.34 -0.42
C PHE A 34 -5.70 13.53 -1.94
N ASP A 35 -4.95 12.68 -2.64
CA ASP A 35 -4.74 12.79 -4.09
C ASP A 35 -5.69 11.89 -4.90
N GLY A 36 -6.33 10.92 -4.24
CA GLY A 36 -7.37 10.07 -4.81
C GLY A 36 -6.90 8.67 -5.16
N SER A 37 -7.42 8.09 -6.24
CA SER A 37 -7.13 6.69 -6.58
C SER A 37 -5.73 6.48 -7.20
N LEU A 38 -5.20 5.28 -7.07
CA LEU A 38 -3.88 4.92 -7.59
C LEU A 38 -3.91 3.56 -8.31
N ASN A 39 -3.24 3.46 -9.45
CA ASN A 39 -2.93 2.18 -10.10
C ASN A 39 -1.43 1.83 -9.98
N LYS A 40 -1.02 0.62 -10.38
CA LYS A 40 0.36 0.14 -10.22
C LYS A 40 1.41 1.00 -10.93
N PHE A 41 1.09 1.58 -12.08
CA PHE A 41 2.01 2.41 -12.86
C PHE A 41 2.14 3.81 -12.26
N GLU A 42 1.03 4.36 -11.75
CA GLU A 42 1.02 5.61 -11.02
C GLU A 42 1.76 5.50 -9.68
N ALA A 43 1.65 4.36 -8.99
CA ALA A 43 2.39 4.06 -7.77
C ALA A 43 3.90 4.10 -7.99
N ASP A 44 4.37 3.40 -9.01
CA ASP A 44 5.77 3.40 -9.39
C ASP A 44 6.23 4.82 -9.74
N ARG A 45 5.54 5.48 -10.67
CA ARG A 45 5.93 6.80 -11.16
C ARG A 45 5.88 7.91 -10.11
N LYS A 46 4.87 7.91 -9.22
CA LYS A 46 4.65 9.00 -8.25
C LYS A 46 5.26 8.72 -6.88
N LEU A 47 5.26 7.46 -6.45
CA LEU A 47 5.61 7.06 -5.08
C LEU A 47 6.83 6.12 -5.02
N GLY A 48 7.31 5.63 -6.16
CA GLY A 48 8.36 4.61 -6.22
C GLY A 48 7.91 3.24 -5.70
N ASP A 49 6.60 2.97 -5.63
CA ASP A 49 6.09 1.68 -5.15
C ASP A 49 5.93 0.67 -6.29
N TRP A 50 6.92 -0.20 -6.46
CA TRP A 50 6.86 -1.29 -7.44
C TRP A 50 5.91 -2.43 -7.03
N SER A 51 5.48 -2.44 -5.77
CA SER A 51 4.79 -3.54 -5.12
C SER A 51 3.39 -3.15 -4.61
N LEU A 52 2.72 -2.21 -5.27
CA LEU A 52 1.44 -1.65 -4.83
C LEU A 52 0.42 -2.70 -4.36
N HIS A 53 0.30 -3.83 -5.05
CA HIS A 53 -0.63 -4.88 -4.63
C HIS A 53 -0.33 -5.45 -3.23
N SER A 54 0.95 -5.66 -2.93
CA SER A 54 1.43 -6.10 -1.61
C SER A 54 1.24 -5.00 -0.57
N THR A 55 1.54 -3.75 -0.91
CA THR A 55 1.33 -2.58 -0.03
C THR A 55 -0.14 -2.43 0.35
N ILE A 56 -1.05 -2.52 -0.63
CA ILE A 56 -2.49 -2.46 -0.43
C ILE A 56 -2.98 -3.65 0.40
N SER A 57 -2.42 -4.85 0.20
CA SER A 57 -2.76 -6.03 1.00
C SER A 57 -2.33 -5.84 2.47
N ASN A 58 -1.18 -5.22 2.71
CA ASN A 58 -0.72 -4.87 4.05
C ASN A 58 -1.66 -3.84 4.71
N LEU A 59 -2.03 -2.77 4.00
CA LEU A 59 -3.00 -1.78 4.48
C LEU A 59 -4.38 -2.39 4.79
N ALA A 60 -4.86 -3.30 3.94
CA ALA A 60 -6.16 -3.94 4.14
C ALA A 60 -6.14 -4.94 5.29
N ASN A 61 -5.12 -5.80 5.37
CA ASN A 61 -5.12 -6.92 6.31
C ASN A 61 -4.54 -6.54 7.68
N ASN A 62 -3.41 -5.82 7.71
CA ASN A 62 -2.71 -5.50 8.96
C ASN A 62 -3.21 -4.20 9.60
N HIS A 63 -3.77 -3.31 8.80
CA HIS A 63 -4.29 -2.02 9.25
C HIS A 63 -5.81 -1.89 9.12
N ALA A 64 -6.51 -2.95 8.69
CA ALA A 64 -7.96 -2.97 8.53
C ALA A 64 -8.52 -1.80 7.71
N VAL A 65 -7.76 -1.29 6.73
CA VAL A 65 -8.23 -0.18 5.88
C VAL A 65 -9.06 -0.76 4.73
N PRO A 66 -10.37 -0.45 4.64
CA PRO A 66 -11.19 -0.87 3.51
C PRO A 66 -10.72 -0.16 2.23
N ILE A 67 -10.21 -0.94 1.28
CA ILE A 67 -9.73 -0.42 -0.01
C ILE A 67 -10.55 -1.03 -1.13
N LYS A 68 -11.19 -0.16 -1.92
CA LYS A 68 -11.93 -0.55 -3.11
C LYS A 68 -10.94 -0.86 -4.24
N ARG A 69 -11.12 -2.04 -4.83
CA ARG A 69 -10.34 -2.54 -5.97
C ARG A 69 -11.22 -2.51 -7.21
N THR A 70 -10.89 -1.66 -8.16
CA THR A 70 -11.67 -1.49 -9.40
C THR A 70 -10.83 -1.94 -10.59
N PRO A 71 -11.28 -2.91 -11.40
CA PRO A 71 -10.62 -3.23 -12.65
C PRO A 71 -10.59 -2.02 -13.59
N GLU A 72 -9.42 -1.72 -14.14
CA GLU A 72 -9.18 -0.61 -15.07
C GLU A 72 -8.50 -1.17 -16.33
N LYS A 73 -9.05 -0.84 -17.50
CA LYS A 73 -8.44 -1.18 -18.79
C LYS A 73 -7.72 0.04 -19.33
N LEU A 74 -6.38 -0.01 -19.38
CA LEU A 74 -5.61 1.04 -20.02
C LEU A 74 -5.54 0.80 -21.54
N PRO A 75 -5.60 1.85 -22.37
CA PRO A 75 -5.50 1.73 -23.83
C PRO A 75 -4.25 0.98 -24.30
N HIS A 76 -3.15 1.07 -23.56
CA HIS A 76 -1.86 0.50 -23.94
C HIS A 76 -1.50 -0.79 -23.18
N ALA A 77 -2.35 -1.24 -22.24
CA ALA A 77 -2.08 -2.44 -21.46
C ALA A 77 -2.82 -3.64 -22.06
N ARG A 78 -2.09 -4.74 -22.30
CA ARG A 78 -2.67 -6.01 -22.76
C ARG A 78 -3.58 -6.66 -21.71
N GLN A 79 -3.38 -6.32 -20.44
CA GLN A 79 -4.15 -6.85 -19.31
C GLN A 79 -4.82 -5.70 -18.56
N SER A 80 -6.02 -5.96 -18.03
CA SER A 80 -6.65 -5.05 -17.08
C SER A 80 -5.78 -4.95 -15.83
N ILE A 81 -5.61 -3.74 -15.34
CA ILE A 81 -4.96 -3.46 -14.06
C ILE A 81 -6.00 -3.20 -12.99
N VAL A 82 -5.56 -3.06 -11.74
CA VAL A 82 -6.43 -2.72 -10.62
C VAL A 82 -6.12 -1.30 -10.18
N ARG A 83 -7.17 -0.48 -10.08
CA ARG A 83 -7.16 0.83 -9.46
C ARG A 83 -7.67 0.73 -8.04
N TYR A 84 -6.91 1.30 -7.11
CA TYR A 84 -7.18 1.28 -5.69
C TYR A 84 -7.69 2.64 -5.24
N SER A 85 -8.69 2.65 -4.36
CA SER A 85 -9.27 3.86 -3.78
C SER A 85 -9.79 3.57 -2.38
N ILE A 86 -9.89 4.60 -1.55
CA ILE A 86 -10.52 4.51 -0.24
C ILE A 86 -11.99 4.88 -0.39
N THR A 87 -12.88 4.11 0.25
CA THR A 87 -14.31 4.45 0.30
C THR A 87 -14.55 5.61 1.25
N GLU A 88 -15.58 6.43 1.01
CA GLU A 88 -15.87 7.59 1.87
C GLU A 88 -16.02 7.19 3.35
N SER A 89 -16.71 6.08 3.61
CA SER A 89 -16.87 5.49 4.94
C SER A 89 -15.55 5.11 5.62
N ALA A 90 -14.51 4.82 4.85
CA ALA A 90 -13.21 4.40 5.35
C ALA A 90 -12.23 5.56 5.55
N ARG A 91 -12.53 6.78 5.07
CA ARG A 91 -11.59 7.92 5.12
C ARG A 91 -11.18 8.30 6.54
N ASN A 92 -12.13 8.36 7.46
CA ASN A 92 -11.85 8.67 8.87
C ASN A 92 -10.94 7.62 9.50
N HIS A 93 -11.18 6.33 9.23
CA HIS A 93 -10.33 5.25 9.74
C HIS A 93 -8.94 5.28 9.12
N ALA A 94 -8.85 5.47 7.80
CA ALA A 94 -7.59 5.60 7.09
C ALA A 94 -6.76 6.79 7.58
N ALA A 95 -7.38 7.94 7.89
CA ALA A 95 -6.70 9.10 8.46
C ALA A 95 -6.12 8.79 9.86
N HIS A 96 -6.87 8.07 10.71
CA HIS A 96 -6.35 7.60 11.99
C HIS A 96 -5.17 6.63 11.83
N VAL A 97 -5.26 5.69 10.88
CA VAL A 97 -4.15 4.78 10.56
C VAL A 97 -2.93 5.56 10.08
N LEU A 98 -3.12 6.56 9.21
CA LEU A 98 -2.04 7.44 8.73
C LEU A 98 -1.38 8.18 9.89
N ALA A 99 -2.16 8.76 10.81
CA ALA A 99 -1.65 9.40 12.01
C ALA A 99 -0.85 8.41 12.90
N LYS A 100 -1.33 7.16 13.03
CA LYS A 100 -0.61 6.11 13.77
C LYS A 100 0.70 5.71 13.11
N LEU A 101 0.71 5.58 11.79
CA LEU A 101 1.92 5.32 11.00
C LEU A 101 2.94 6.46 11.13
N GLY A 102 2.49 7.70 11.20
CA GLY A 102 3.34 8.88 11.46
C GLY A 102 3.85 8.96 12.91
N ARG A 103 3.04 8.56 13.90
CA ARG A 103 3.40 8.61 15.33
C ARG A 103 4.37 7.53 15.79
N ARG A 104 4.46 6.40 15.09
CA ARG A 104 5.40 5.30 15.41
C ARG A 104 6.89 5.67 15.33
N LYS A 105 7.24 6.95 15.10
CA LYS A 105 8.61 7.50 15.10
C LYS A 105 8.93 8.46 16.28
N LYS A 106 8.08 8.61 17.30
CA LYS A 106 8.35 9.45 18.50
C LYS A 106 8.47 8.65 19.81
N THR A 107 9.32 7.63 19.85
CA THR A 107 9.80 7.08 21.13
C THR A 107 11.25 6.65 20.99
N ALA A 108 12.14 7.60 21.22
CA ALA A 108 13.49 7.36 21.73
C ALA A 108 13.68 8.42 22.82
N THR A 109 13.45 8.01 24.06
CA THR A 109 13.86 8.71 25.28
C THR A 109 15.04 7.94 25.84
#